data_AF-A0A2V8CB62-F1
#
_entry.id   AF-A0A2V8CB62-F1
#
_cell.length_a   1.000
_cell.length_b   1.000
_cell.length_c   1.000
_cell.angle_alpha   90.00
_cell.angle_beta   90.00
_cell.angle_gamma   90.00
#
_symmetry.space_group_name_H-M   'P 1'
#
loop_
_entity.id
_entity.type
_entity.pdbx_description
1 polymer ?
#
loop_
_entity_poly.entity_id
_entity_poly.type
_entity_poly.pdbx_seq_one_letter_code
_entity_poly.pdbx_strand_id
1 'polypeptide(L)'
;MRTYTLTVVLAGALGATACGQQPPPYKPVADVKGLMQGIVDPASDIVWESVATIFTKDGVEERQPRTKEEWEHVRSGAMMLTEAGNLLMMPPRAKDGGEWMKRSQELIDSASAALRAAEAKNVDELYRIGGVIDEACENCHKKYWPNY
;
A
#
# COMPACT_ATOMS: atom_id res chain seq x y z
N MET A 1 47.24 31.14 -50.81
CA MET A 1 46.41 32.36 -50.83
C MET A 1 44.96 31.95 -50.56
N ARG A 2 44.37 32.47 -49.49
CA ARG A 2 42.95 32.38 -49.03
C ARG A 2 42.37 31.01 -48.63
N THR A 3 42.48 30.79 -47.31
CA THR A 3 41.60 30.01 -46.42
C THR A 3 40.12 30.32 -46.58
N TYR A 4 39.25 29.31 -46.58
CA TYR A 4 37.91 29.36 -45.96
C TYR A 4 37.48 27.96 -45.52
N THR A 5 37.63 27.69 -44.22
CA THR A 5 36.88 26.66 -43.48
C THR A 5 35.43 27.10 -43.39
N LEU A 6 34.49 26.29 -43.92
CA LEU A 6 33.06 26.49 -43.68
C LEU A 6 32.48 25.26 -42.98
N THR A 7 32.46 25.33 -41.66
CA THR A 7 31.66 24.51 -40.77
C THR A 7 30.20 24.93 -40.95
N VAL A 8 29.32 24.04 -41.40
CA VAL A 8 27.86 24.28 -41.33
C VAL A 8 27.26 23.26 -40.37
N VAL A 9 26.64 23.82 -39.35
CA VAL A 9 26.08 23.20 -38.15
C VAL A 9 24.90 22.30 -38.50
N LEU A 10 24.94 21.09 -37.95
CA LEU A 10 23.86 20.12 -37.91
C LEU A 10 22.72 20.69 -37.03
N ALA A 11 21.68 21.28 -37.62
CA ALA A 11 20.49 21.69 -36.88
C ALA A 11 19.52 20.49 -36.76
N GLY A 12 19.73 19.69 -35.73
CA GLY A 12 18.84 18.59 -35.36
C GLY A 12 17.48 19.09 -34.89
N ALA A 13 16.43 18.81 -35.64
CA ALA A 13 15.06 18.81 -35.12
C ALA A 13 14.78 17.45 -34.47
N LEU A 14 15.42 17.19 -33.33
CA LEU A 14 15.01 16.15 -32.39
C LEU A 14 13.77 16.66 -31.66
N GLY A 15 12.61 16.58 -32.32
CA GLY A 15 11.31 16.67 -31.66
C GLY A 15 11.14 15.44 -30.78
N ALA A 16 11.70 15.49 -29.58
CA ALA A 16 11.44 14.50 -28.54
C ALA A 16 9.95 14.59 -28.18
N THR A 17 9.16 13.68 -28.72
CA THR A 17 7.86 13.30 -28.16
C THR A 17 8.12 12.73 -26.78
N ALA A 18 8.16 13.60 -25.77
CA ALA A 18 8.04 13.18 -24.38
C ALA A 18 6.61 12.65 -24.19
N CYS A 19 6.40 11.38 -24.53
CA CYS A 19 5.18 10.65 -24.19
C CYS A 19 5.18 10.40 -22.67
N GLY A 20 4.99 11.46 -21.88
CA GLY A 20 4.47 11.29 -20.53
C GLY A 20 3.00 10.95 -20.66
N GLN A 21 2.63 9.68 -20.44
CA GLN A 21 1.22 9.31 -20.36
C GLN A 21 0.58 10.12 -19.24
N GLN A 22 -0.42 10.92 -19.58
CA GLN A 22 -1.19 11.67 -18.60
C GLN A 22 -1.84 10.65 -17.64
N PRO A 23 -1.76 10.87 -16.31
CA PRO A 23 -2.36 9.95 -15.36
C PRO A 23 -3.86 9.77 -15.65
N PRO A 24 -4.44 8.57 -15.39
CA PRO A 24 -5.87 8.35 -15.54
C PRO A 24 -6.69 9.41 -14.81
N PRO A 25 -7.87 9.80 -15.30
CA PRO A 25 -8.68 10.85 -14.69
C PRO A 25 -9.39 10.34 -13.42
N TYR A 26 -8.63 10.12 -12.35
CA TYR A 26 -9.16 9.76 -11.04
C TYR A 26 -9.56 11.01 -10.23
N LYS A 27 -10.57 10.85 -9.36
CA LYS A 27 -11.05 11.90 -8.46
C LYS A 27 -10.89 11.46 -7.00
N PRO A 28 -9.85 11.91 -6.28
CA PRO A 28 -9.73 11.66 -4.85
C PRO A 28 -10.88 12.36 -4.11
N VAL A 29 -11.62 11.60 -3.30
CA VAL A 29 -12.75 12.13 -2.51
C VAL A 29 -12.41 12.32 -1.03
N ALA A 30 -11.33 11.71 -0.56
CA ALA A 30 -10.82 11.80 0.80
C ALA A 30 -9.38 12.31 0.80
N ASP A 31 -9.01 13.05 1.84
CA ASP A 31 -7.62 13.34 2.16
C ASP A 31 -6.94 12.10 2.79
N VAL A 32 -5.69 12.25 3.25
CA VAL A 32 -4.96 11.15 3.89
C VAL A 32 -5.70 10.63 5.13
N LYS A 33 -6.17 11.53 6.00
CA LYS A 33 -6.84 11.13 7.24
C LYS A 33 -8.14 10.38 6.96
N GLY A 34 -8.96 10.90 6.05
CA GLY A 34 -10.20 10.24 5.64
C GLY A 34 -9.95 8.89 4.95
N LEU A 35 -8.86 8.76 4.19
CA LEU A 35 -8.47 7.47 3.62
C LEU A 35 -8.05 6.47 4.70
N MET A 36 -7.25 6.91 5.67
CA MET A 36 -6.81 6.06 6.78
C MET A 36 -8.02 5.53 7.56
N GLN A 37 -8.84 6.45 8.07
CA GLN A 37 -9.99 6.11 8.90
C GLN A 37 -11.12 5.38 8.14
N GLY A 38 -11.26 5.65 6.84
CA GLY A 38 -12.38 5.14 6.05
C GLY A 38 -12.10 3.85 5.29
N ILE A 39 -10.82 3.51 5.07
CA ILE A 39 -10.43 2.34 4.27
C ILE A 39 -9.30 1.56 4.93
N VAL A 40 -8.19 2.22 5.31
CA VAL A 40 -7.00 1.52 5.81
C VAL A 40 -7.28 0.86 7.15
N ASP A 41 -7.77 1.61 8.12
CA ASP A 41 -8.06 1.12 9.47
C ASP A 41 -9.07 -0.04 9.44
N PRO A 42 -10.29 0.09 8.85
CA PRO A 42 -11.25 -1.01 8.85
C PRO A 42 -10.77 -2.22 8.03
N ALA A 43 -9.98 -2.03 6.97
CA ALA A 43 -9.40 -3.16 6.23
C ALA A 43 -8.33 -3.89 7.05
N SER A 44 -7.56 -3.15 7.85
CA SER A 44 -6.55 -3.71 8.75
C SER A 44 -7.19 -4.47 9.91
N ASP A 45 -8.26 -3.92 10.49
CA ASP A 45 -9.06 -4.58 11.55
C ASP A 45 -9.58 -5.94 11.07
N ILE A 46 -10.10 -6.02 9.84
CA ILE A 46 -10.56 -7.31 9.27
C ILE A 46 -9.43 -8.35 9.24
N VAL A 47 -8.19 -7.93 8.94
CA VAL A 47 -7.04 -8.84 8.90
C VAL A 47 -6.60 -9.20 10.33
N TRP A 48 -6.41 -8.22 11.21
CA TRP A 48 -5.92 -8.44 12.57
C TRP A 48 -6.89 -9.18 13.47
N GLU A 49 -8.18 -8.89 13.38
CA GLU A 49 -9.20 -9.54 14.22
C GLU A 49 -9.54 -10.96 13.75
N SER A 50 -9.06 -11.36 12.57
CA SER A 50 -9.37 -12.68 12.01
C SER A 50 -8.71 -13.84 12.75
N VAL A 51 -7.53 -13.63 13.35
CA VAL A 51 -6.76 -14.66 14.04
C VAL A 51 -6.24 -14.14 15.37
N ALA A 52 -6.60 -14.79 16.47
CA ALA A 52 -6.14 -14.41 17.81
C ALA A 52 -6.18 -15.58 18.79
N THR A 53 -5.20 -15.62 19.69
CA THR A 53 -5.22 -16.47 20.89
C THR A 53 -5.45 -15.57 22.10
N ILE A 54 -6.55 -15.78 22.83
CA ILE A 54 -6.98 -14.90 23.91
C ILE A 54 -7.01 -15.68 25.21
N PHE A 55 -6.18 -15.27 26.17
CA PHE A 55 -6.18 -15.83 27.52
C PHE A 55 -7.27 -15.14 28.35
N THR A 56 -8.32 -15.89 28.70
CA THR A 56 -9.42 -15.42 29.53
C THR A 56 -9.37 -16.08 30.90
N LYS A 57 -10.18 -15.58 31.85
CA LYS A 57 -10.37 -16.22 33.16
C LYS A 57 -10.96 -17.64 33.06
N ASP A 58 -11.67 -17.94 31.96
CA ASP A 58 -12.40 -19.19 31.75
C ASP A 58 -11.61 -20.19 30.87
N GLY A 59 -10.42 -19.79 30.37
CA GLY A 59 -9.57 -20.61 29.51
C GLY A 59 -8.98 -19.84 28.32
N VAL A 60 -8.48 -20.55 27.32
CA VAL A 60 -7.92 -19.99 26.08
C VAL A 60 -9.00 -20.00 24.98
N GLU A 61 -9.27 -18.85 24.39
CA GLU A 61 -10.10 -18.71 23.18
C GLU A 61 -9.21 -18.61 21.94
N GLU A 62 -9.45 -19.48 20.96
CA GLU A 62 -8.78 -19.46 19.65
C GLU A 62 -9.74 -18.95 18.57
N ARG A 63 -9.42 -17.79 18.01
CA ARG A 63 -10.14 -17.15 16.91
C ARG A 63 -9.41 -17.44 15.61
N GLN A 64 -10.15 -17.93 14.62
CA GLN A 64 -9.69 -18.13 13.24
C GLN A 64 -10.89 -18.28 12.30
N PRO A 65 -10.76 -17.99 10.99
CA PRO A 65 -11.80 -18.26 10.01
C PRO A 65 -12.01 -19.77 9.83
N ARG A 66 -13.27 -20.21 9.81
CA ARG A 66 -13.70 -21.60 9.70
C ARG A 66 -14.58 -21.83 8.47
N THR A 67 -15.39 -20.84 8.09
CA THR A 67 -16.28 -20.94 6.93
C THR A 67 -15.66 -20.34 5.67
N LYS A 68 -16.25 -20.64 4.51
CA LYS A 68 -15.82 -20.03 3.25
C LYS A 68 -16.02 -18.51 3.31
N GLU A 69 -17.13 -18.07 3.87
CA GLU A 69 -17.55 -16.68 3.98
C GLU A 69 -16.59 -15.89 4.87
N GLU A 70 -16.15 -16.48 5.99
CA GLU A 70 -15.14 -15.85 6.87
C GLU A 70 -13.79 -15.72 6.15
N TRP A 71 -13.33 -16.76 5.45
CA TRP A 71 -12.09 -16.68 4.66
C TRP A 71 -12.18 -15.64 3.53
N GLU A 72 -13.32 -15.55 2.84
CA GLU A 72 -13.53 -14.53 1.81
C GLU A 72 -13.59 -13.11 2.39
N HIS A 73 -14.10 -12.95 3.61
CA HIS A 73 -14.09 -11.67 4.30
C HIS A 73 -12.66 -11.20 4.60
N VAL A 74 -11.82 -12.07 5.16
CA VAL A 74 -10.39 -11.77 5.40
C VAL A 74 -9.67 -11.47 4.09
N ARG A 75 -9.88 -12.29 3.06
CA ARG A 75 -9.31 -12.09 1.72
C ARG A 75 -9.67 -10.70 1.16
N SER A 76 -10.92 -10.28 1.35
CA SER A 76 -11.40 -8.98 0.89
C SER A 76 -10.77 -7.83 1.69
N GLY A 77 -10.66 -7.95 3.01
CA GLY A 77 -9.96 -6.97 3.85
C GLY A 77 -8.49 -6.81 3.44
N ALA A 78 -7.76 -7.91 3.26
CA ALA A 78 -6.37 -7.87 2.83
C ALA A 78 -6.19 -7.26 1.42
N MET A 79 -7.11 -7.54 0.49
CA MET A 79 -7.14 -6.91 -0.83
C MET A 79 -7.39 -5.40 -0.74
N MET A 80 -8.37 -4.99 0.07
CA MET A 80 -8.66 -3.57 0.30
C MET A 80 -7.46 -2.84 0.89
N LEU A 81 -6.78 -3.45 1.86
CA LEU A 81 -5.58 -2.88 2.47
C LEU A 81 -4.42 -2.75 1.47
N THR A 82 -4.22 -3.79 0.64
CA THR A 82 -3.23 -3.77 -0.45
C THR A 82 -3.48 -2.62 -1.41
N GLU A 83 -4.72 -2.46 -1.88
CA GLU A 83 -5.08 -1.37 -2.79
C GLU A 83 -5.08 0.01 -2.12
N ALA A 84 -5.33 0.09 -0.82
CA ALA A 84 -5.25 1.35 -0.08
C ALA A 84 -3.83 1.92 -0.08
N GLY A 85 -2.79 1.07 -0.10
CA GLY A 85 -1.41 1.51 -0.32
C GLY A 85 -1.23 2.24 -1.65
N ASN A 86 -1.83 1.73 -2.74
CA ASN A 86 -1.84 2.44 -4.04
C ASN A 86 -2.56 3.79 -3.93
N LEU A 87 -3.67 3.85 -3.19
CA LEU A 87 -4.41 5.09 -2.98
C LEU A 87 -3.57 6.16 -2.27
N LEU A 88 -2.75 5.77 -1.29
CA LEU A 88 -1.82 6.68 -0.59
C LEU A 88 -0.78 7.28 -1.54
N MET A 89 -0.40 6.55 -2.59
CA MET A 89 0.57 6.98 -3.61
C MET A 89 -0.03 7.91 -4.67
N MET A 90 -1.34 8.13 -4.68
CA MET A 90 -2.00 9.01 -5.66
C MET A 90 -1.97 10.49 -5.23
N PRO A 91 -1.70 11.44 -6.14
CA PRO A 91 -1.96 12.85 -5.91
C PRO A 91 -3.43 13.14 -5.51
N PRO A 92 -3.69 14.08 -4.57
CA PRO A 92 -2.73 14.92 -3.85
C PRO A 92 -2.22 14.29 -2.53
N ARG A 93 -2.54 13.02 -2.25
CA ARG A 93 -2.19 12.34 -0.99
C ARG A 93 -0.70 11.99 -0.92
N ALA A 94 -0.11 11.65 -2.07
CA ALA A 94 1.31 11.39 -2.21
C ALA A 94 2.16 12.53 -1.62
N LYS A 95 3.14 12.20 -0.77
CA LYS A 95 4.07 13.15 -0.18
C LYS A 95 5.49 12.86 -0.66
N ASP A 96 6.34 13.88 -0.71
CA ASP A 96 7.80 13.86 -0.90
C ASP A 96 8.44 13.04 -2.04
N GLY A 97 7.69 12.20 -2.76
CA GLY A 97 8.17 11.34 -3.84
C GLY A 97 9.18 10.25 -3.42
N GLY A 98 9.50 10.13 -2.13
CA GLY A 98 10.58 9.28 -1.64
C GLY A 98 10.09 8.34 -0.55
N GLU A 99 10.37 8.68 0.70
CA GLU A 99 10.04 7.83 1.85
C GLU A 99 8.55 7.52 1.92
N TRP A 100 7.65 8.45 1.60
CA TRP A 100 6.21 8.16 1.57
C TRP A 100 5.86 7.03 0.59
N MET A 101 6.46 7.05 -0.60
CA MET A 101 6.24 6.04 -1.64
C MET A 101 6.78 4.69 -1.18
N LYS A 102 7.97 4.69 -0.55
CA LYS A 102 8.57 3.49 0.01
C LYS A 102 7.70 2.87 1.11
N ARG A 103 7.22 3.67 2.07
CA ARG A 103 6.36 3.16 3.15
C ARG A 103 5.00 2.68 2.63
N SER A 104 4.45 3.36 1.62
CA SER A 104 3.22 2.90 0.96
C SER A 104 3.43 1.55 0.27
N GLN A 105 4.59 1.33 -0.39
CA GLN A 105 4.94 0.05 -0.99
C GLN A 105 5.14 -1.06 0.06
N GLU A 106 5.75 -0.76 1.20
CA GLU A 106 5.89 -1.72 2.31
C GLU A 106 4.52 -2.17 2.85
N LEU A 107 3.54 -1.25 2.92
CA LEU A 107 2.16 -1.60 3.25
C LEU A 107 1.52 -2.51 2.18
N ILE A 108 1.71 -2.18 0.89
CA ILE A 108 1.23 -3.01 -0.23
C ILE A 108 1.79 -4.42 -0.12
N ASP A 109 3.10 -4.54 0.07
CA ASP A 109 3.80 -5.83 0.05
C ASP A 109 3.40 -6.71 1.24
N SER A 110 3.28 -6.12 2.44
CA SER A 110 2.84 -6.82 3.66
C SER A 110 1.37 -7.22 3.61
N ALA A 111 0.47 -6.32 3.17
CA ALA A 111 -0.94 -6.64 2.98
C ALA A 111 -1.18 -7.68 1.87
N SER A 112 -0.38 -7.64 0.81
CA SER A 112 -0.40 -8.66 -0.25
C SER A 112 0.02 -10.03 0.27
N ALA A 113 0.91 -10.10 1.27
CA ALA A 113 1.23 -11.35 1.96
C ALA A 113 0.05 -11.88 2.78
N ALA A 114 -0.70 -11.00 3.48
CA ALA A 114 -1.94 -11.40 4.15
C ALA A 114 -2.98 -11.91 3.16
N LEU A 115 -3.11 -11.28 1.98
CA LEU A 115 -4.01 -11.72 0.92
C LEU A 115 -3.67 -13.15 0.48
N ARG A 116 -2.38 -13.44 0.24
CA ARG A 116 -1.93 -14.80 -0.11
C ARG A 116 -2.18 -15.80 1.02
N ALA A 117 -1.96 -15.41 2.28
CA ALA A 117 -2.23 -16.26 3.44
C ALA A 117 -3.73 -16.60 3.55
N ALA A 118 -4.61 -15.62 3.33
CA ALA A 118 -6.06 -15.81 3.31
C ALA A 118 -6.51 -16.72 2.16
N GLU A 119 -5.96 -16.55 0.95
CA GLU A 119 -6.23 -17.41 -0.20
C GLU A 119 -5.78 -18.86 0.03
N ALA A 120 -4.65 -19.04 0.70
CA ALA A 120 -4.13 -20.34 1.11
C ALA A 120 -4.81 -20.93 2.36
N LYS A 121 -5.70 -20.16 3.01
CA LYS A 121 -6.31 -20.51 4.31
C LYS A 121 -5.30 -20.87 5.39
N ASN A 122 -4.16 -20.16 5.41
CA ASN A 122 -3.05 -20.42 6.31
C ASN A 122 -3.15 -19.52 7.55
N VAL A 123 -3.66 -20.08 8.66
CA VAL A 123 -3.88 -19.37 9.93
C VAL A 123 -2.56 -18.91 10.55
N ASP A 124 -1.56 -19.78 10.62
CA ASP A 124 -0.26 -19.47 11.24
C ASP A 124 0.44 -18.31 10.52
N GLU A 125 0.39 -18.32 9.20
CA GLU A 125 0.98 -17.26 8.38
C GLU A 125 0.18 -15.96 8.53
N LEU A 126 -1.15 -16.03 8.54
CA LEU A 126 -2.00 -14.85 8.74
C LEU A 126 -1.73 -14.19 10.11
N TYR A 127 -1.57 -14.98 11.17
CA TYR A 127 -1.15 -14.51 12.49
C TYR A 127 0.21 -13.80 12.44
N ARG A 128 1.19 -14.43 11.78
CA ARG A 128 2.55 -13.88 11.65
C ARG A 128 2.59 -12.57 10.86
N ILE A 129 1.86 -12.48 9.74
CA ILE A 129 1.82 -11.25 8.92
C ILE A 129 1.17 -10.10 9.67
N GLY A 130 0.25 -10.35 10.62
CA GLY A 130 -0.35 -9.29 11.43
C GLY A 130 0.71 -8.34 12.04
N GLY A 131 1.80 -8.88 12.59
CA GLY A 131 2.90 -8.07 13.11
C GLY A 131 3.77 -7.40 12.05
N VAL A 132 3.88 -7.98 10.85
CA VAL A 132 4.60 -7.37 9.72
C VAL A 132 3.84 -6.15 9.17
N ILE A 133 2.51 -6.22 9.13
CA ILE A 133 1.65 -5.10 8.76
C ILE A 133 1.77 -3.98 9.80
N ASP A 134 1.71 -4.33 11.09
CA ASP A 134 1.90 -3.37 12.20
C ASP A 134 3.23 -2.62 12.06
N GLU A 135 4.33 -3.33 11.83
CA GLU A 135 5.64 -2.70 11.60
C GLU A 135 5.64 -1.76 10.38
N ALA A 136 4.99 -2.15 9.27
CA ALA A 136 4.87 -1.31 8.09
C ALA A 136 4.07 -0.02 8.38
N CYS A 137 2.97 -0.13 9.13
CA CYS A 137 2.17 1.01 9.59
C CYS A 137 3.03 1.96 10.45
N GLU A 138 3.71 1.42 11.46
CA GLU A 138 4.54 2.18 12.39
C GLU A 138 5.71 2.90 11.71
N ASN A 139 6.35 2.24 10.74
CA ASN A 139 7.43 2.84 9.97
C ASN A 139 6.98 4.08 9.16
N CYS A 140 5.70 4.11 8.75
CA CYS A 140 5.11 5.30 8.15
C CYS A 140 4.71 6.34 9.20
N HIS A 141 3.99 5.91 10.23
CA HIS A 141 3.40 6.80 11.24
C HIS A 141 4.45 7.55 12.06
N LYS A 142 5.57 6.91 12.43
CA LYS A 142 6.66 7.60 13.14
C LYS A 142 7.17 8.86 12.45
N LYS A 143 7.10 8.92 11.11
CA LYS A 143 7.55 10.07 10.32
C LYS A 143 6.42 11.02 9.96
N TYR A 144 5.28 10.49 9.50
CA TYR A 144 4.20 11.28 8.91
C TYR A 144 3.01 11.50 9.85
N TRP A 145 3.04 10.85 11.01
CA TRP A 145 2.08 10.93 12.10
C TRP A 145 2.75 10.88 13.49
N PRO A 146 3.76 11.73 13.79
CA PRO A 146 4.53 11.62 15.04
C PRO A 146 3.82 12.10 16.32
N ASN A 147 2.62 12.69 16.20
CA ASN A 147 1.92 13.37 17.29
C ASN A 147 0.46 12.90 17.47
N TYR A 148 0.12 11.67 17.06
CA TYR A 148 -0.97 10.94 17.71
C TYR A 148 -0.37 9.82 18.54
#